data_AF-D8U0Z5-F1
#
_entry.id   AF-D8U0Z5-F1
#
_cell.length_a   1.000
_cell.length_b   1.000
_cell.length_c   1.000
_cell.angle_alpha   90.00
_cell.angle_beta   90.00
_cell.angle_gamma   90.00
#
_symmetry.space_group_name_H-M   'P 1'
#
loop_
_entity.id
_entity.type
_entity.pdbx_description
1 polymer ?
#
loop_
_entity_poly.entity_id
_entity_poly.type
_entity_poly.pdbx_seq_one_letter_code
_entity_poly.pdbx_strand_id
1 'polypeptide(L)'
;MSAAHLRSSASIPSCSGRSPFRCHNATFIPALRQQLIHRQRARAPVFAVHALYNFAESAEVRVPGQRRNRGLLKKEAREIMDVVRGLTSMSPKQLAAVSHMLPPGAVEAVGVAARLPRSNQGRKRQEGLVAKMLRGQLTEQLMDKLQAAVTVATERQGIYDDTDVSGLVDVWQEGLLGDDEAVVEEVYGYPAAWAPDYQQLRALVRQCQQALEEEQTHEAARLQSTQPFATTVPDANRGSSSSSTESDSDGINDGEGIEDVDDEDGDLVAVLAEAAARSGAGGLGGGGGAGRRRRGRKAKAPQPRSRGLIRSLRKMLRPLAVRVVQEGLPGA
;
A
#
# COMPACT_ATOMS: atom_id res chain seq x y z
N MET A 1 -40.78 -26.18 -43.43
CA MET A 1 -41.39 -24.93 -43.91
C MET A 1 -40.51 -23.80 -43.37
N SER A 2 -39.50 -23.38 -44.11
CA SER A 2 -39.50 -22.31 -45.13
C SER A 2 -39.39 -20.90 -44.53
N ALA A 3 -38.54 -20.08 -45.16
CA ALA A 3 -38.18 -18.66 -44.93
C ALA A 3 -37.05 -18.40 -43.92
N ALA A 4 -35.77 -18.21 -44.30
CA ALA A 4 -35.18 -17.18 -45.18
C ALA A 4 -35.42 -15.75 -44.67
N HIS A 5 -34.39 -15.12 -44.07
CA HIS A 5 -34.21 -13.66 -44.10
C HIS A 5 -32.74 -13.28 -44.31
N LEU A 6 -32.60 -12.37 -45.26
CA LEU A 6 -31.41 -11.87 -45.92
C LEU A 6 -30.80 -10.69 -45.15
N ARG A 7 -29.47 -10.57 -45.28
CA ARG A 7 -28.68 -9.33 -45.46
C ARG A 7 -28.84 -8.20 -44.42
N SER A 8 -27.73 -7.82 -43.79
CA SER A 8 -27.32 -6.42 -43.84
C SER A 8 -25.81 -6.24 -43.70
N SER A 9 -25.25 -5.64 -44.73
CA SER A 9 -23.87 -5.24 -44.94
C SER A 9 -23.71 -3.76 -44.61
N ALA A 10 -22.74 -3.41 -43.77
CA ALA A 10 -22.15 -2.08 -43.60
C ALA A 10 -21.14 -2.18 -42.44
N SER A 11 -20.00 -1.51 -42.37
CA SER A 11 -19.28 -0.60 -43.24
C SER A 11 -17.91 -0.45 -42.56
N ILE A 12 -16.81 -0.69 -43.28
CA ILE A 12 -15.45 -0.54 -42.77
C ILE A 12 -15.07 0.95 -42.90
N PRO A 13 -14.70 1.66 -41.82
CA PRO A 13 -14.08 2.97 -41.97
C PRO A 13 -12.62 2.81 -42.43
N SER A 14 -12.43 3.03 -43.74
CA SER A 14 -11.17 3.37 -44.37
C SER A 14 -10.71 4.74 -43.88
N CYS A 15 -9.62 4.80 -43.11
CA CYS A 15 -8.91 6.05 -42.82
C CYS A 15 -7.59 6.08 -43.59
N SER A 16 -7.70 6.30 -44.90
CA SER A 16 -6.59 6.72 -45.75
C SER A 16 -6.34 8.22 -45.56
N GLY A 17 -5.48 8.58 -44.61
CA GLY A 17 -5.00 9.95 -44.38
C GLY A 17 -3.51 10.08 -44.71
N ARG A 18 -3.17 9.99 -46.01
CA ARG A 18 -1.84 10.27 -46.55
C ARG A 18 -1.64 11.79 -46.59
N SER A 19 -0.81 12.34 -45.72
CA SER A 19 -0.30 13.71 -45.85
C SER A 19 0.95 13.70 -46.75
N PRO A 20 0.98 14.46 -47.86
CA PRO A 20 2.20 14.70 -48.60
C PRO A 20 3.00 15.80 -47.89
N PHE A 21 4.07 15.43 -47.19
CA PHE A 21 5.06 16.43 -46.79
C PHE A 21 5.78 16.95 -48.03
N ARG A 22 5.45 18.20 -48.34
CA ARG A 22 6.10 19.09 -49.29
C ARG A 22 7.61 19.03 -49.14
N CYS A 23 8.27 18.55 -50.19
CA CYS A 23 9.66 18.84 -50.51
C CYS A 23 9.74 20.35 -50.80
N HIS A 24 10.59 21.09 -50.09
CA HIS A 24 11.07 22.40 -50.56
C HIS A 24 12.57 22.29 -50.80
N ASN A 25 12.92 22.66 -52.04
CA ASN A 25 14.24 22.85 -52.61
C ASN A 25 15.17 23.60 -51.63
N ALA A 26 16.37 23.10 -51.33
CA ALA A 26 17.56 23.16 -52.19
C ALA A 26 17.93 24.60 -52.58
N THR A 27 18.72 25.24 -51.71
CA THR A 27 19.71 26.24 -52.14
C THR A 27 21.10 25.72 -51.81
N PHE A 28 21.76 25.40 -52.90
CA PHE A 28 23.10 24.91 -53.08
C PHE A 28 24.08 26.07 -52.84
N ILE A 29 24.94 25.99 -51.82
CA ILE A 29 26.12 26.87 -51.70
C ILE A 29 27.34 25.98 -51.95
N PRO A 30 28.01 26.11 -53.12
CA PRO A 30 29.24 25.41 -53.40
C PRO A 30 30.45 26.19 -52.88
N ALA A 31 31.54 25.44 -52.72
CA ALA A 31 32.92 25.92 -52.65
C ALA A 31 33.37 26.62 -51.36
N LEU A 32 33.91 25.82 -50.43
CA LEU A 32 35.29 26.01 -50.00
C LEU A 32 35.91 24.64 -49.68
N ARG A 33 36.60 24.17 -50.71
CA ARG A 33 37.49 23.01 -50.76
C ARG A 33 38.76 23.37 -49.99
N GLN A 34 39.32 22.38 -49.30
CA GLN A 34 40.69 22.32 -48.77
C GLN A 34 40.97 23.15 -47.51
N GLN A 35 40.88 22.47 -46.36
CA GLN A 35 42.05 22.32 -45.50
C GLN A 35 41.97 20.99 -44.76
N LEU A 36 42.58 20.01 -45.43
CA LEU A 36 42.97 18.71 -44.94
C LEU A 36 44.12 18.93 -43.95
N ILE A 37 43.81 19.14 -42.66
CA ILE A 37 44.81 19.06 -41.60
C ILE A 37 44.22 18.23 -40.47
N HIS A 38 44.79 17.03 -40.32
CA HIS A 38 44.80 16.15 -39.16
C HIS A 38 44.10 16.64 -37.89
N ARG A 39 42.76 16.67 -37.88
CA ARG A 39 42.02 16.42 -36.63
C ARG A 39 42.05 14.93 -36.38
N GLN A 40 43.22 14.47 -35.91
CA GLN A 40 43.29 13.29 -35.07
C GLN A 40 42.19 13.48 -34.03
N ARG A 41 41.11 12.73 -34.21
CA ARG A 41 40.12 12.50 -33.17
C ARG A 41 40.88 11.80 -32.06
N ALA A 42 41.50 12.60 -31.19
CA ALA A 42 41.71 12.24 -29.81
C ALA A 42 40.30 11.98 -29.27
N ARG A 43 39.81 10.76 -29.53
CA ARG A 43 38.84 10.12 -28.67
C ARG A 43 39.54 10.11 -27.33
N ALA A 44 39.26 11.13 -26.52
CA ALA A 44 39.47 11.03 -25.10
C ALA A 44 38.93 9.64 -24.73
N PRO A 45 39.69 8.79 -24.02
CA PRO A 45 39.10 7.63 -23.43
C PRO A 45 37.99 8.19 -22.55
N VAL A 46 36.76 8.12 -23.04
CA VAL A 46 35.62 8.03 -22.16
C VAL A 46 35.98 6.77 -21.41
N PHE A 47 36.57 6.95 -20.23
CA PHE A 47 36.59 5.95 -19.20
C PHE A 47 35.11 5.67 -18.97
N ALA A 48 34.57 4.79 -19.82
CA ALA A 48 33.46 3.97 -19.46
C ALA A 48 34.00 3.28 -18.21
N VAL A 49 33.72 3.90 -17.07
CA VAL A 49 33.51 3.23 -15.80
C VAL A 49 32.25 2.40 -16.03
N HIS A 50 32.37 1.47 -16.98
CA HIS A 50 31.62 0.26 -17.03
C HIS A 50 31.80 -0.26 -15.63
N ALA A 51 30.72 -0.29 -14.88
CA ALA A 51 30.62 -0.97 -13.61
C ALA A 51 30.88 -2.46 -13.88
N LEU A 52 32.13 -2.79 -14.20
CA LEU A 52 32.73 -4.08 -14.07
C LEU A 52 32.40 -4.46 -12.64
N TYR A 53 31.65 -5.53 -12.52
CA TYR A 53 31.30 -6.13 -11.26
C TYR A 53 32.61 -6.30 -10.48
N ASN A 54 32.86 -5.40 -9.52
CA ASN A 54 34.12 -5.36 -8.81
C ASN A 54 34.08 -6.56 -7.88
N PHE A 55 34.66 -7.69 -8.31
CA PHE A 55 34.69 -8.92 -7.53
C PHE A 55 35.35 -8.72 -6.16
N ALA A 56 36.10 -7.63 -5.99
CA ALA A 56 36.68 -7.20 -4.73
C ALA A 56 35.66 -6.55 -3.77
N GLU A 57 34.56 -6.00 -4.26
CA GLU A 57 33.55 -5.30 -3.43
C GLU A 57 32.37 -6.18 -3.02
N SER A 58 32.19 -7.36 -3.62
CA SER A 58 31.26 -8.34 -3.06
C SER A 58 31.86 -8.83 -1.75
N ALA A 59 31.39 -8.29 -0.62
CA ALA A 59 31.82 -8.62 0.74
C ALA A 59 31.63 -10.11 1.12
N GLU A 60 31.09 -10.93 0.22
CA GLU A 60 31.09 -12.39 0.33
C GLU A 60 32.53 -12.93 0.30
N VAL A 61 33.10 -13.08 1.51
CA VAL A 61 34.35 -13.81 1.72
C VAL A 61 34.16 -15.22 1.15
N ARG A 62 34.82 -15.51 0.01
CA ARG A 62 34.80 -16.84 -0.56
C ARG A 62 35.52 -17.79 0.38
N VAL A 63 34.78 -18.76 0.93
CA VAL A 63 35.39 -19.90 1.61
C VAL A 63 36.10 -20.75 0.54
N PRO A 64 37.44 -20.85 0.55
CA PRO A 64 38.16 -21.66 -0.42
C PRO A 64 37.65 -23.10 -0.36
N GLY A 65 37.27 -23.67 -1.51
CA GLY A 65 36.75 -25.04 -1.63
C GLY A 65 35.22 -25.18 -1.65
N GLN A 66 34.47 -24.14 -1.26
CA GLN A 66 33.00 -24.19 -1.36
C GLN A 66 32.54 -24.01 -2.82
N ARG A 67 31.89 -25.04 -3.37
CA ARG A 67 31.34 -24.97 -4.73
C ARG A 67 30.15 -24.01 -4.75
N ARG A 68 30.23 -22.98 -5.59
CA ARG A 68 29.16 -22.01 -5.81
C ARG A 68 27.91 -22.72 -6.33
N ASN A 69 26.83 -22.71 -5.55
CA ASN A 69 25.55 -23.26 -5.99
C ASN A 69 24.89 -22.31 -6.99
N ARG A 70 25.13 -22.55 -8.29
CA ARG A 70 24.57 -21.73 -9.39
C ARG A 70 23.04 -21.72 -9.38
N GLY A 71 22.40 -22.74 -8.81
CA GLY A 71 20.94 -22.83 -8.71
C GLY A 71 20.37 -21.79 -7.76
N LEU A 72 20.91 -21.68 -6.54
CA LEU A 72 20.44 -20.74 -5.51
C LEU A 72 20.56 -19.29 -5.98
N LEU A 73 21.72 -18.91 -6.51
CA LEU A 73 21.94 -17.54 -7.01
C LEU A 73 21.03 -17.17 -8.19
N LYS A 74 20.64 -18.16 -9.00
CA LYS A 74 19.67 -17.94 -10.08
C LYS A 74 18.25 -17.79 -9.53
N LYS A 75 17.92 -18.47 -8.43
CA LYS A 75 16.64 -18.36 -7.72
C LYS A 75 16.53 -16.98 -7.07
N GLU A 76 17.52 -16.58 -6.27
CA GLU A 76 17.60 -15.24 -5.64
C GLU A 76 17.51 -14.12 -6.68
N ALA A 77 18.25 -14.24 -7.80
CA ALA A 77 18.18 -13.24 -8.86
C ALA A 77 16.80 -13.14 -9.53
N ARG A 78 16.02 -14.23 -9.55
CA ARG A 78 14.63 -14.21 -10.04
C ARG A 78 13.70 -13.55 -9.02
N GLU A 79 13.83 -13.91 -7.76
CA GLU A 79 13.04 -13.34 -6.65
C GLU A 79 13.21 -11.82 -6.60
N ILE A 80 14.45 -11.33 -6.64
CA ILE A 80 14.73 -9.88 -6.67
C ILE A 80 14.09 -9.23 -7.91
N MET A 81 14.19 -9.86 -9.08
CA MET A 81 13.58 -9.34 -10.31
C MET A 81 12.05 -9.30 -10.23
N ASP A 82 11.43 -10.27 -9.56
CA ASP A 82 9.98 -10.32 -9.39
C ASP A 82 9.50 -9.26 -8.40
N VAL A 83 10.24 -9.02 -7.31
CA VAL A 83 10.03 -7.86 -6.42
C VAL A 83 10.12 -6.55 -7.20
N VAL A 84 11.17 -6.36 -8.02
CA VAL A 84 11.33 -5.14 -8.83
C VAL A 84 10.17 -4.96 -9.82
N ARG A 85 9.70 -6.02 -10.46
CA ARG A 85 8.52 -5.94 -11.34
C ARG A 85 7.27 -5.53 -10.58
N GLY A 86 7.09 -6.07 -9.38
CA GLY A 86 6.04 -5.64 -8.45
C GLY A 86 6.13 -4.15 -8.12
N LEU A 87 7.31 -3.67 -7.73
CA LEU A 87 7.56 -2.24 -7.49
C LEU A 87 7.20 -1.36 -8.70
N THR A 88 7.56 -1.77 -9.92
CA THR A 88 7.20 -1.00 -11.13
C THR A 88 5.70 -1.00 -11.46
N SER A 89 4.93 -1.89 -10.82
CA SER A 89 3.48 -2.00 -10.99
C SER A 89 2.72 -1.23 -9.90
N MET A 90 3.40 -0.80 -8.84
CA MET A 90 2.81 -0.03 -7.73
C MET A 90 2.49 1.40 -8.16
N SER A 91 1.44 1.97 -7.54
CA SER A 91 1.11 3.38 -7.68
C SER A 91 2.17 4.27 -7.03
N PRO A 92 2.32 5.54 -7.46
CA PRO A 92 3.27 6.48 -6.85
C PRO A 92 3.06 6.68 -5.35
N LYS A 93 1.82 6.58 -4.86
CA LYS A 93 1.49 6.67 -3.43
C LYS A 93 1.99 5.46 -2.66
N GLN A 94 1.83 4.27 -3.20
CA GLN A 94 2.36 3.04 -2.60
C GLN A 94 3.89 3.03 -2.62
N LEU A 95 4.51 3.51 -3.71
CA LEU A 95 5.97 3.67 -3.76
C LEU A 95 6.50 4.67 -2.73
N ALA A 96 5.77 5.77 -2.49
CA ALA A 96 6.13 6.70 -1.42
C ALA A 96 6.07 6.04 -0.03
N ALA A 97 5.08 5.17 0.21
CA ALA A 97 4.95 4.45 1.48
C ALA A 97 6.05 3.41 1.72
N VAL A 98 6.69 2.92 0.66
CA VAL A 98 7.80 1.93 0.71
C VAL A 98 9.17 2.60 0.53
N SER A 99 9.19 3.91 0.25
CA SER A 99 10.41 4.63 -0.11
C SER A 99 11.50 4.60 0.97
N HIS A 100 11.11 4.46 2.23
CA HIS A 100 12.03 4.40 3.36
C HIS A 100 12.82 3.08 3.45
N MET A 101 12.28 2.00 2.89
CA MET A 101 12.94 0.69 2.80
C MET A 101 13.84 0.56 1.56
N LEU A 102 13.74 1.50 0.63
CA LEU A 102 14.46 1.48 -0.64
C LEU A 102 15.75 2.28 -0.55
N PRO A 103 16.81 1.86 -1.28
CA PRO A 103 18.04 2.63 -1.31
C PRO A 103 17.85 3.98 -2.03
N PRO A 104 18.68 4.99 -1.71
CA PRO A 104 18.59 6.29 -2.35
C PRO A 104 18.75 6.17 -3.87
N GLY A 105 17.89 6.85 -4.63
CA GLY A 105 17.85 6.78 -6.09
C GLY A 105 17.09 5.58 -6.67
N ALA A 106 16.77 4.54 -5.88
CA ALA A 106 16.00 3.40 -6.38
C ALA A 106 14.57 3.79 -6.74
N VAL A 107 13.94 4.67 -5.95
CA VAL A 107 12.58 5.19 -6.23
C VAL A 107 12.52 5.89 -7.59
N GLU A 108 13.54 6.68 -7.94
CA GLU A 108 13.61 7.35 -9.24
C GLU A 108 13.78 6.36 -10.37
N ALA A 109 14.69 5.39 -10.22
CA ALA A 109 14.93 4.34 -11.22
C ALA A 109 13.68 3.47 -11.45
N VAL A 110 12.95 3.12 -10.38
CA VAL A 110 11.65 2.44 -10.47
C VAL A 110 10.63 3.31 -11.19
N GLY A 111 10.58 4.61 -10.90
CA GLY A 111 9.71 5.57 -11.59
C GLY A 111 10.00 5.66 -13.10
N VAL A 112 11.27 5.63 -13.50
CA VAL A 112 11.68 5.59 -14.92
C VAL A 112 11.25 4.27 -15.57
N ALA A 113 11.47 3.13 -14.88
CA ALA A 113 11.07 1.83 -15.38
C ALA A 113 9.54 1.70 -15.54
N ALA A 114 8.77 2.22 -14.58
CA ALA A 114 7.30 2.20 -14.58
C ALA A 114 6.69 3.01 -15.73
N ARG A 115 7.35 4.11 -16.16
CA ARG A 115 6.91 4.92 -17.31
C ARG A 115 7.13 4.25 -18.66
N LEU A 116 8.03 3.27 -18.74
CA LEU A 116 8.36 2.57 -19.98
C LEU A 116 7.38 1.40 -20.23
N PRO A 117 7.01 1.14 -21.51
CA PRO A 117 6.13 0.01 -21.82
C PRO A 117 6.81 -1.31 -21.49
N ARG A 118 6.02 -2.31 -21.05
CA ARG A 118 6.50 -3.62 -20.58
C ARG A 118 7.35 -4.38 -21.61
N SER A 119 7.10 -4.18 -22.91
CA SER A 119 7.86 -4.79 -24.02
C SER A 119 9.20 -4.12 -24.30
N ASN A 120 9.49 -2.95 -23.71
CA ASN A 120 10.67 -2.15 -24.01
C ASN A 120 11.94 -2.76 -23.40
N GLN A 121 13.00 -2.90 -24.21
CA GLN A 121 14.32 -3.35 -23.73
C GLN A 121 14.95 -2.38 -22.72
N GLY A 122 14.68 -1.07 -22.86
CA GLY A 122 15.05 -0.05 -21.89
C GLY A 122 14.45 -0.29 -20.52
N ARG A 123 13.18 -0.75 -20.43
CA ARG A 123 12.55 -1.10 -19.15
C ARG A 123 13.29 -2.24 -18.48
N LYS A 124 13.58 -3.32 -19.21
CA LYS A 124 14.35 -4.47 -18.69
C LYS A 124 15.73 -4.06 -18.16
N ARG A 125 16.40 -3.10 -18.82
CA ARG A 125 17.69 -2.56 -18.35
C ARG A 125 17.54 -1.76 -17.05
N GLN A 126 16.47 -0.95 -16.93
CA GLN A 126 16.20 -0.20 -15.71
C GLN A 126 15.79 -1.12 -14.56
N GLU A 127 14.94 -2.12 -14.79
CA GLU A 127 14.62 -3.15 -13.79
C GLU A 127 15.90 -3.88 -13.32
N GLY A 128 16.81 -4.21 -14.24
CA GLY A 128 18.09 -4.82 -13.89
C GLY A 128 19.03 -3.90 -13.09
N LEU A 129 18.99 -2.59 -13.32
CA LEU A 129 19.71 -1.61 -12.51
C LEU A 129 19.16 -1.58 -11.09
N VAL A 130 17.83 -1.48 -10.93
CA VAL A 130 17.18 -1.50 -9.62
C VAL A 130 17.49 -2.81 -8.88
N ALA A 131 17.39 -3.96 -9.55
CA ALA A 131 17.73 -5.26 -8.97
C ALA A 131 19.18 -5.30 -8.46
N LYS A 132 20.12 -4.68 -9.19
CA LYS A 132 21.52 -4.56 -8.77
C LYS A 132 21.66 -3.68 -7.52
N MET A 133 20.91 -2.57 -7.43
CA MET A 133 20.91 -1.69 -6.24
C MET A 133 20.36 -2.43 -5.01
N LEU A 134 19.21 -3.09 -5.15
CA LEU A 134 18.59 -3.83 -4.05
C LEU A 134 19.52 -4.93 -3.53
N ARG A 135 20.15 -5.70 -4.41
CA ARG A 135 21.08 -6.76 -3.99
C ARG A 135 22.31 -6.24 -3.25
N GLY A 136 22.80 -5.04 -3.58
CA GLY A 136 24.02 -4.49 -3.00
C GLY A 136 23.81 -3.75 -1.68
N GLN A 137 22.58 -3.27 -1.41
CA GLN A 137 22.33 -2.32 -0.32
C GLN A 137 21.26 -2.77 0.67
N LEU A 138 20.39 -3.73 0.32
CA LEU A 138 19.39 -4.25 1.26
C LEU A 138 19.89 -5.49 1.98
N THR A 139 19.63 -5.54 3.28
CA THR A 139 19.70 -6.75 4.10
C THR A 139 18.58 -7.72 3.73
N GLU A 140 18.78 -9.02 3.94
CA GLU A 140 17.79 -10.08 3.66
C GLU A 140 16.43 -9.81 4.33
N GLN A 141 16.43 -9.41 5.61
CA GLN A 141 15.21 -9.05 6.35
C GLN A 141 14.40 -7.91 5.70
N LEU A 142 15.07 -6.90 5.15
CA LEU A 142 14.42 -5.80 4.44
C LEU A 142 13.88 -6.26 3.08
N MET A 143 14.55 -7.22 2.43
CA MET A 143 14.06 -7.82 1.19
C MET A 143 12.75 -8.58 1.42
N ASP A 144 12.67 -9.35 2.51
CA ASP A 144 11.45 -10.08 2.87
C ASP A 144 10.28 -9.14 3.17
N LYS A 145 10.53 -8.06 3.93
CA LYS A 145 9.54 -7.01 4.18
C LYS A 145 9.08 -6.33 2.89
N LEU A 146 10.02 -6.04 1.99
CA LEU A 146 9.73 -5.44 0.69
C LEU A 146 8.90 -6.37 -0.19
N GLN A 147 9.20 -7.68 -0.17
CA GLN A 147 8.41 -8.69 -0.86
C GLN A 147 6.98 -8.77 -0.30
N ALA A 148 6.82 -8.79 1.02
CA ALA A 148 5.50 -8.74 1.67
C ALA A 148 4.72 -7.48 1.27
N ALA A 149 5.39 -6.32 1.24
CA ALA A 149 4.80 -5.06 0.83
C ALA A 149 4.29 -5.08 -0.63
N VAL A 150 5.08 -5.65 -1.53
CA VAL A 150 4.71 -5.83 -2.94
C VAL A 150 3.51 -6.77 -3.09
N THR A 151 3.49 -7.87 -2.35
CA THR A 151 2.36 -8.83 -2.36
C THR A 151 1.08 -8.16 -1.90
N VAL A 152 1.10 -7.48 -0.75
CA VAL A 152 -0.06 -6.75 -0.21
C VAL A 152 -0.56 -5.67 -1.17
N ALA A 153 0.36 -4.91 -1.78
CA ALA A 153 0.01 -3.87 -2.74
C ALA A 153 -0.62 -4.43 -4.02
N THR A 154 -0.19 -5.62 -4.45
CA THR A 154 -0.70 -6.30 -5.65
C THR A 154 -2.09 -6.90 -5.40
N GLU A 155 -2.30 -7.53 -4.24
CA GLU A 155 -3.55 -8.20 -3.89
C GLU A 155 -4.66 -7.24 -3.48
N ARG A 156 -4.36 -6.30 -2.57
CA ARG A 156 -5.41 -5.50 -1.91
C ARG A 156 -5.79 -4.23 -2.67
N GLN A 157 -5.05 -3.89 -3.75
CA GLN A 157 -5.11 -2.58 -4.43
C GLN A 157 -5.08 -1.37 -3.47
N GLY A 158 -4.66 -1.60 -2.22
CA GLY A 158 -4.75 -0.65 -1.11
C GLY A 158 -3.45 0.13 -0.91
N ILE A 159 -3.52 1.16 -0.07
CA ILE A 159 -2.32 1.84 0.40
C ILE A 159 -1.58 0.85 1.31
N TYR A 160 -0.34 0.50 0.95
CA TYR A 160 0.54 -0.25 1.84
C TYR A 160 0.79 0.60 3.09
N ASP A 161 0.52 0.01 4.26
CA ASP A 161 0.89 0.58 5.54
C ASP A 161 1.95 -0.34 6.15
N ASP A 162 3.10 0.23 6.50
CA ASP A 162 4.18 -0.53 7.11
C ASP A 162 3.77 -0.86 8.55
N THR A 163 3.63 -2.15 8.85
CA THR A 163 3.14 -2.66 10.12
C THR A 163 4.01 -2.22 11.29
N ASP A 164 5.32 -2.12 11.08
CA ASP A 164 6.26 -1.74 12.13
C ASP A 164 6.10 -0.26 12.47
N VAL A 165 5.99 0.58 11.44
CA VAL A 165 5.74 2.02 11.59
C VAL A 165 4.36 2.26 12.21
N SER A 166 3.32 1.57 11.75
CA SER A 166 1.97 1.73 12.30
C SER A 166 1.89 1.27 13.76
N GLY A 167 2.53 0.14 14.09
CA GLY A 167 2.58 -0.38 15.45
C GLY A 167 3.30 0.58 16.39
N LEU A 168 4.46 1.11 15.99
CA LEU A 168 5.21 2.09 16.77
C LEU A 168 4.41 3.39 17.00
N VAL A 169 3.73 3.89 15.96
CA VAL A 169 2.86 5.07 16.08
C VAL A 169 1.70 4.80 17.04
N ASP A 170 1.12 3.61 17.02
CA ASP A 170 0.01 3.24 17.91
C ASP A 170 0.48 3.16 19.37
N VAL A 171 1.63 2.52 19.63
CA VAL A 171 2.26 2.46 20.97
C VAL A 171 2.55 3.88 21.49
N TRP A 172 3.18 4.73 20.67
CA TRP A 172 3.46 6.10 21.08
C TRP A 172 2.20 6.93 21.30
N GLN A 173 1.18 6.75 20.47
CA GLN A 173 -0.08 7.44 20.64
C GLN A 173 -0.74 7.05 21.96
N GLU A 174 -0.80 5.76 22.27
CA GLU A 174 -1.40 5.25 23.51
C GLU A 174 -0.61 5.70 24.73
N GLY A 175 0.73 5.57 24.71
CA GLY A 175 1.59 6.02 25.79
C GLY A 175 1.51 7.53 26.04
N LEU A 176 1.53 8.36 24.98
CA LEU A 176 1.40 9.81 25.12
C LEU A 176 0.03 10.26 25.64
N LEU A 177 -1.04 9.53 25.32
CA LEU A 177 -2.38 9.85 25.83
C LEU A 177 -2.57 9.35 27.27
N GLY A 178 -1.87 8.27 27.65
CA GLY A 178 -1.85 7.70 28.99
C GLY A 178 -0.82 8.31 29.95
N ASP A 179 -0.12 9.38 29.52
CA ASP A 179 0.97 10.01 30.26
C ASP A 179 2.08 9.03 30.71
N ASP A 180 2.40 8.05 29.86
CA ASP A 180 3.51 7.11 30.10
C ASP A 180 4.86 7.83 29.98
N GLU A 181 5.57 7.95 31.10
CA GLU A 181 6.85 8.65 31.22
C GLU A 181 7.91 8.05 30.28
N ALA A 182 7.94 6.73 30.09
CA ALA A 182 8.93 6.07 29.23
C ALA A 182 8.75 6.47 27.75
N VAL A 183 7.49 6.49 27.28
CA VAL A 183 7.15 6.90 25.90
C VAL A 183 7.39 8.39 25.71
N VAL A 184 7.10 9.21 26.73
CA VAL A 184 7.38 10.65 26.72
C VAL A 184 8.88 10.90 26.57
N GLU A 185 9.72 10.24 27.37
CA GLU A 185 11.18 10.35 27.26
C GLU A 185 11.70 9.87 25.90
N GLU A 186 11.18 8.76 25.38
CA GLU A 186 11.56 8.25 24.05
C GLU A 186 11.22 9.28 22.96
N VAL A 187 9.95 9.69 22.85
CA VAL A 187 9.48 10.56 21.76
C VAL A 187 10.09 11.95 21.83
N TYR A 188 10.27 12.53 23.02
CA TYR A 188 10.88 13.86 23.18
C TYR A 188 12.42 13.82 23.25
N GLY A 189 13.02 12.63 23.42
CA GLY A 189 14.47 12.44 23.46
C GLY A 189 15.15 12.50 22.09
N TYR A 190 14.38 12.33 21.01
CA TYR A 190 14.94 12.37 19.66
C TYR A 190 15.47 13.76 19.28
N PRO A 191 16.46 13.85 18.35
CA PRO A 191 16.96 15.13 17.88
C PRO A 191 15.87 16.00 17.24
N ALA A 192 15.90 17.31 17.49
CA ALA A 192 14.97 18.28 16.90
C ALA A 192 15.03 18.33 15.35
N ALA A 193 16.08 17.77 14.73
CA ALA A 193 16.19 17.62 13.27
C ALA A 193 15.31 16.49 12.71
N TRP A 194 14.79 15.60 13.57
CA TRP A 194 13.99 14.45 13.19
C TRP A 194 12.50 14.67 13.39
N ALA A 195 12.15 15.35 14.48
CA ALA A 195 10.76 15.55 14.85
C ALA A 195 10.17 16.85 14.30
N PRO A 196 8.86 16.85 14.01
CA PRO A 196 8.09 18.08 13.92
C PRO A 196 8.09 18.81 15.27
N ASP A 197 7.86 20.12 15.25
CA ASP A 197 7.87 21.02 16.41
C ASP A 197 7.26 20.37 17.68
N TYR A 198 8.12 20.04 18.65
CA TYR A 198 7.74 19.38 19.89
C TYR A 198 6.70 20.16 20.68
N GLN A 199 6.67 21.49 20.55
CA GLN A 199 5.66 22.32 21.19
C GLN A 199 4.27 22.08 20.59
N GLN A 200 4.20 21.92 19.27
CA GLN A 200 2.97 21.55 18.58
C GLN A 200 2.51 20.16 18.99
N LEU A 201 3.43 19.19 19.11
CA LEU A 201 3.10 17.85 19.57
C LEU A 201 2.52 17.87 20.99
N ARG A 202 3.17 18.57 21.94
CA ARG A 202 2.67 18.72 23.32
C ARG A 202 1.33 19.45 23.40
N ALA A 203 1.13 20.48 22.58
CA ALA A 203 -0.16 21.17 22.51
C ALA A 203 -1.26 20.25 22.00
N LEU A 204 -0.96 19.42 21.01
CA LEU A 204 -1.91 18.50 20.41
C LEU A 204 -2.26 17.33 21.34
N VAL A 205 -1.28 16.77 22.05
CA VAL A 205 -1.51 15.73 23.08
C VAL A 205 -2.46 16.26 24.16
N ARG A 206 -2.20 17.47 24.71
CA ARG A 206 -3.08 18.10 25.69
C ARG A 206 -4.50 18.32 25.16
N GLN A 207 -4.65 18.75 23.90
CA GLN A 207 -5.96 18.88 23.26
C GLN A 207 -6.68 17.53 23.13
N CYS A 208 -5.96 16.46 22.80
CA CYS A 208 -6.53 15.11 22.74
C CYS A 208 -7.00 14.63 24.12
N GLN A 209 -6.17 14.79 25.15
CA GLN A 209 -6.50 14.40 26.53
C GLN A 209 -7.74 15.15 27.02
N GLN A 210 -7.77 16.48 26.87
CA GLN A 210 -8.93 17.29 27.22
C GLN A 210 -10.19 16.85 26.47
N ALA A 211 -10.09 16.57 25.16
CA ALA A 211 -11.23 16.10 24.38
C ALA A 211 -11.73 14.71 24.82
N LEU A 212 -10.83 13.83 25.28
CA LEU A 212 -11.19 12.51 25.81
C LEU A 212 -11.87 12.61 27.18
N GLU A 213 -11.37 13.48 28.06
CA GLU A 213 -12.00 13.76 29.37
C GLU A 213 -13.40 14.39 29.19
N GLU A 214 -13.54 15.36 28.27
CA GLU A 214 -14.84 15.94 27.92
C GLU A 214 -15.81 14.87 27.39
N GLU A 215 -15.34 13.95 26.53
CA GLU A 215 -16.18 12.86 26.02
C GLU A 215 -16.57 11.86 27.12
N GLN A 216 -15.66 11.49 28.02
CA GLN A 216 -15.94 10.63 29.17
C GLN A 216 -16.93 11.26 30.15
N THR A 217 -16.77 12.56 30.44
CA THR A 217 -17.70 13.29 31.32
C THR A 217 -19.08 13.44 30.68
N HIS A 218 -19.15 13.70 29.37
CA HIS A 218 -20.42 13.71 28.62
C HIS A 218 -21.11 12.35 28.60
N GLU A 219 -20.35 11.26 28.44
CA GLU A 219 -20.89 9.90 28.47
C GLU A 219 -21.39 9.53 29.87
N ALA A 220 -20.63 9.85 30.92
CA ALA A 220 -21.04 9.67 32.31
C ALA A 220 -22.32 10.45 32.64
N ALA A 221 -22.42 11.71 32.19
CA ALA A 221 -23.62 12.52 32.36
C ALA A 221 -24.83 11.93 31.60
N ARG A 222 -24.61 11.37 30.41
CA ARG A 222 -25.65 10.71 29.63
C ARG A 222 -26.16 9.44 30.29
N LEU A 223 -25.28 8.65 30.91
CA LEU A 223 -25.67 7.47 31.67
C LEU A 223 -26.45 7.84 32.94
N GLN A 224 -26.04 8.90 33.64
CA GLN A 224 -26.77 9.42 34.80
C GLN A 224 -28.16 9.96 34.42
N SER A 225 -28.30 10.66 33.28
CA SER A 225 -29.60 11.20 32.83
C SER A 225 -30.54 10.13 32.28
N THR A 226 -30.01 8.96 31.89
CA THR A 226 -30.79 7.84 31.34
C THR A 226 -31.22 6.84 32.43
N GLN A 227 -31.00 7.16 33.71
CA GLN A 227 -31.69 6.46 34.78
C GLN A 227 -33.20 6.47 34.47
N PRO A 228 -33.82 5.30 34.23
CA PRO A 228 -35.24 5.26 33.92
C PRO A 228 -35.93 5.91 35.11
N PHE A 229 -36.71 6.96 34.83
CA PHE A 229 -37.69 7.44 35.78
C PHE A 229 -38.55 6.21 36.09
N ALA A 230 -38.26 5.55 37.22
CA ALA A 230 -39.05 4.48 37.74
C ALA A 230 -40.39 5.13 38.03
N THR A 231 -41.29 5.10 37.04
CA THR A 231 -42.70 5.32 37.24
C THR A 231 -43.08 4.26 38.24
N THR A 232 -43.08 4.63 39.52
CA THR A 232 -43.72 3.89 40.59
C THR A 232 -45.19 3.82 40.20
N VAL A 233 -45.55 2.80 39.42
CA VAL A 233 -46.93 2.35 39.32
C VAL A 233 -47.16 1.64 40.65
N PRO A 234 -47.99 2.20 41.57
CA PRO A 234 -48.29 1.52 42.80
C PRO A 234 -48.94 0.17 42.46
N ASP A 235 -48.29 -0.86 42.99
CA ASP A 235 -48.66 -2.26 42.92
C ASP A 235 -50.07 -2.43 43.50
N ALA A 236 -51.00 -2.82 42.63
CA ALA A 236 -52.22 -3.47 43.04
C ALA A 236 -52.31 -4.81 42.31
N ASN A 237 -51.75 -5.83 42.96
CA ASN A 237 -52.33 -7.17 43.02
C ASN A 237 -52.30 -7.97 41.71
N ARG A 238 -51.27 -8.81 41.55
CA ARG A 238 -51.50 -10.18 41.03
C ARG A 238 -50.33 -11.10 41.32
N GLY A 239 -50.60 -12.11 42.14
CA GLY A 239 -49.68 -13.22 42.41
C GLY A 239 -49.56 -14.23 41.26
N SER A 240 -48.78 -15.27 41.56
CA SER A 240 -48.46 -16.44 40.73
C SER A 240 -47.43 -16.16 39.63
N SER A 241 -46.38 -16.97 39.42
CA SER A 241 -46.02 -18.28 39.95
C SER A 241 -44.56 -18.57 39.57
N SER A 242 -43.91 -19.35 40.41
CA SER A 242 -42.62 -20.02 40.24
C SER A 242 -42.43 -20.74 38.90
N SER A 243 -41.26 -20.59 38.28
CA SER A 243 -40.64 -21.68 37.51
C SER A 243 -39.12 -21.59 37.58
N SER A 244 -38.55 -22.38 38.48
CA SER A 244 -37.15 -22.78 38.50
C SER A 244 -36.81 -23.54 37.22
N THR A 245 -35.74 -23.16 36.52
CA THR A 245 -35.05 -24.05 35.59
C THR A 245 -33.56 -23.91 35.84
N GLU A 246 -33.09 -24.85 36.65
CA GLU A 246 -31.71 -25.24 36.84
C GLU A 246 -31.27 -25.89 35.52
N SER A 247 -30.16 -25.44 34.95
CA SER A 247 -29.51 -26.12 33.84
C SER A 247 -28.02 -26.17 34.13
N ASP A 248 -27.66 -27.19 34.91
CA ASP A 248 -26.36 -27.84 34.89
C ASP A 248 -26.04 -28.31 33.46
N SER A 249 -24.81 -28.07 33.02
CA SER A 249 -24.24 -28.68 31.83
C SER A 249 -22.73 -28.84 32.01
N ASP A 250 -22.36 -29.79 32.85
CA ASP A 250 -21.08 -30.50 32.73
C ASP A 250 -21.10 -31.37 31.46
N GLY A 251 -20.07 -31.24 30.63
CA GLY A 251 -19.94 -31.97 29.37
C GLY A 251 -18.52 -31.94 28.84
N ILE A 252 -17.67 -32.76 29.47
CA ILE A 252 -16.37 -33.21 28.95
C ILE A 252 -16.59 -33.88 27.58
N ASN A 253 -15.80 -33.51 26.57
CA ASN A 253 -15.53 -34.41 25.46
C ASN A 253 -14.10 -34.19 24.94
N ASP A 254 -13.21 -35.07 25.39
CA ASP A 254 -11.94 -35.38 24.75
C ASP A 254 -12.21 -36.12 23.43
N GLY A 255 -11.50 -35.81 22.36
CA GLY A 255 -11.68 -36.53 21.10
C GLY A 255 -10.74 -36.08 19.99
N GLU A 256 -9.65 -36.82 19.85
CA GLU A 256 -8.73 -36.84 18.71
C GLU A 256 -9.44 -36.98 17.35
N GLY A 257 -8.81 -36.45 16.29
CA GLY A 257 -9.20 -36.75 14.91
C GLY A 257 -8.81 -35.67 13.90
N ILE A 258 -7.51 -35.43 13.71
CA ILE A 258 -7.02 -34.75 12.50
C ILE A 258 -6.92 -35.83 11.43
N GLU A 259 -8.03 -36.06 10.73
CA GLU A 259 -8.05 -36.80 9.47
C GLU A 259 -8.01 -35.81 8.30
N ASP A 260 -7.33 -36.24 7.25
CA ASP A 260 -7.02 -35.52 6.02
C ASP A 260 -8.24 -34.82 5.39
N VAL A 261 -8.16 -33.50 5.25
CA VAL A 261 -9.10 -32.71 4.44
C VAL A 261 -8.53 -32.61 3.02
N ASP A 262 -8.84 -33.62 2.21
CA ASP A 262 -8.70 -33.59 0.77
C ASP A 262 -9.91 -32.88 0.13
N ASP A 263 -9.62 -31.85 -0.69
CA ASP A 263 -10.33 -31.48 -1.92
C ASP A 263 -11.87 -31.19 -1.93
N GLU A 264 -12.39 -30.22 -1.16
CA GLU A 264 -13.76 -29.69 -1.36
C GLU A 264 -13.86 -28.18 -1.73
N ASP A 265 -12.79 -27.54 -2.22
CA ASP A 265 -12.83 -26.13 -2.64
C ASP A 265 -13.47 -25.89 -4.03
N GLY A 266 -13.91 -26.96 -4.72
CA GLY A 266 -14.48 -26.88 -6.07
C GLY A 266 -15.91 -26.32 -6.14
N ASP A 267 -16.74 -26.58 -5.12
CA ASP A 267 -18.17 -26.29 -5.18
C ASP A 267 -18.54 -24.87 -4.72
N LEU A 268 -17.71 -24.23 -3.89
CA LEU A 268 -17.97 -22.86 -3.43
C LEU A 268 -17.83 -21.82 -4.55
N VAL A 269 -16.95 -22.07 -5.53
CA VAL A 269 -16.75 -21.18 -6.68
C VAL A 269 -17.96 -21.23 -7.64
N ALA A 270 -18.58 -22.41 -7.80
CA ALA A 270 -19.78 -22.57 -8.63
C ALA A 270 -20.99 -21.85 -8.03
N VAL A 271 -21.18 -21.93 -6.71
CA VAL A 271 -22.29 -21.27 -6.00
C VAL A 271 -22.15 -19.74 -6.04
N LEU A 272 -20.93 -19.20 -5.94
CA LEU A 272 -20.66 -17.76 -6.07
C LEU A 272 -20.87 -17.23 -7.50
N ALA A 273 -20.53 -18.01 -8.52
CA ALA A 273 -20.80 -17.66 -9.91
C ALA A 273 -22.30 -17.66 -10.25
N GLU A 274 -23.07 -18.59 -9.69
CA GLU A 274 -24.53 -18.65 -9.88
C GLU A 274 -25.27 -17.52 -9.15
N ALA A 275 -24.80 -17.11 -7.97
CA ALA A 275 -25.33 -15.95 -7.25
C ALA A 275 -25.08 -14.63 -8.02
N ALA A 276 -23.92 -14.48 -8.66
CA ALA A 276 -23.61 -13.32 -9.50
C ALA A 276 -24.54 -13.26 -10.73
N ALA A 277 -24.82 -14.39 -11.38
CA ALA A 277 -25.71 -14.47 -12.54
C ALA A 277 -27.17 -14.10 -12.21
N ARG A 278 -27.65 -14.42 -10.99
CA ARG A 278 -29.00 -14.03 -10.54
C ARG A 278 -29.15 -12.54 -10.21
N SER A 279 -28.06 -11.86 -9.86
CA SER A 279 -28.09 -10.43 -9.52
C SER A 279 -28.04 -9.48 -10.74
N GLY A 280 -27.74 -10.00 -11.94
CA GLY A 280 -27.48 -9.20 -13.15
C GLY A 280 -28.68 -8.90 -14.06
N ALA A 281 -29.85 -9.52 -13.83
CA ALA A 281 -31.00 -9.45 -14.74
C ALA A 281 -32.10 -8.51 -14.23
N GLY A 282 -31.83 -7.20 -14.20
CA GLY A 282 -32.87 -6.23 -13.85
C GLY A 282 -32.41 -4.78 -13.97
N GLY A 283 -32.41 -4.22 -15.18
CA GLY A 283 -32.15 -2.78 -15.31
C GLY A 283 -32.00 -2.19 -16.71
N LEU A 284 -32.64 -2.75 -17.74
CA LEU A 284 -32.85 -2.02 -18.99
C LEU A 284 -34.12 -1.17 -18.83
N GLY A 285 -33.93 0.08 -18.40
CA GLY A 285 -34.99 1.07 -18.27
C GLY A 285 -34.43 2.45 -18.57
N GLY A 286 -34.45 2.82 -19.86
CA GLY A 286 -34.28 4.20 -20.29
C GLY A 286 -35.38 5.09 -19.70
N GLY A 287 -35.00 6.30 -19.29
CA GLY A 287 -35.94 7.26 -18.75
C GLY A 287 -35.23 8.56 -18.39
N GLY A 288 -35.16 9.47 -19.35
CA GLY A 288 -34.79 10.86 -19.11
C GLY A 288 -35.66 11.45 -17.99
N GLY A 289 -35.01 12.03 -17.00
CA GLY A 289 -35.69 12.60 -15.85
C GLY A 289 -34.77 13.53 -15.11
N ALA A 290 -34.77 14.80 -15.53
CA ALA A 290 -34.28 15.92 -14.75
C ALA A 290 -35.13 16.05 -13.47
N GLY A 291 -34.87 15.17 -12.51
CA GLY A 291 -35.57 15.10 -11.24
C GLY A 291 -34.53 14.91 -10.14
N ARG A 292 -33.95 16.02 -9.69
CA ARG A 292 -33.08 16.09 -8.50
C ARG A 292 -33.87 15.66 -7.26
N ARG A 293 -34.10 14.35 -7.09
CA ARG A 293 -34.54 13.77 -5.83
C ARG A 293 -33.38 13.89 -4.85
N ARG A 294 -33.39 14.99 -4.09
CA ARG A 294 -32.61 15.18 -2.87
C ARG A 294 -32.92 14.01 -1.94
N ARG A 295 -32.20 12.89 -2.09
CA ARG A 295 -32.16 11.83 -1.09
C ARG A 295 -31.74 12.51 0.20
N GLY A 296 -32.66 12.57 1.17
CA GLY A 296 -32.42 13.14 2.49
C GLY A 296 -31.14 12.51 3.04
N ARG A 297 -30.08 13.32 3.10
CA ARG A 297 -28.84 12.93 3.77
C ARG A 297 -29.23 12.74 5.23
N LYS A 298 -29.42 11.48 5.64
CA LYS A 298 -29.54 11.11 7.06
C LYS A 298 -28.43 11.86 7.79
N ALA A 299 -28.81 12.77 8.69
CA ALA A 299 -27.86 13.61 9.41
C ALA A 299 -26.88 12.67 10.13
N LYS A 300 -25.66 12.58 9.61
CA LYS A 300 -24.62 11.75 10.21
C LYS A 300 -24.37 12.35 11.58
N ALA A 301 -24.53 11.55 12.63
CA ALA A 301 -24.29 11.99 14.00
C ALA A 301 -22.91 12.70 14.04
N PRO A 302 -22.81 13.84 14.76
CA PRO A 302 -21.55 14.57 14.87
C PRO A 302 -20.48 13.59 15.35
N GLN A 303 -19.38 13.47 14.61
CA GLN A 303 -18.28 12.63 15.06
C GLN A 303 -17.68 13.24 16.33
N PRO A 304 -17.25 12.41 17.29
CA PRO A 304 -16.51 12.88 18.46
C PRO A 304 -15.30 13.70 18.00
N ARG A 305 -15.07 14.84 18.67
CA ARG A 305 -14.00 15.78 18.30
C ARG A 305 -12.63 15.12 18.48
N SER A 306 -12.51 14.22 19.46
CA SER A 306 -11.30 13.43 19.75
C SER A 306 -10.76 12.71 18.51
N ARG A 307 -11.63 12.12 17.68
CA ARG A 307 -11.23 11.36 16.49
C ARG A 307 -10.47 12.18 15.46
N GLY A 308 -10.79 13.46 15.32
CA GLY A 308 -10.06 14.35 14.42
C GLY A 308 -8.65 14.64 14.92
N LEU A 309 -8.54 14.92 16.22
CA LEU A 309 -7.28 15.22 16.89
C LEU A 309 -6.33 14.01 16.92
N ILE A 310 -6.85 12.82 17.23
CA ILE A 310 -6.08 11.56 17.22
C ILE A 310 -5.48 11.27 15.84
N ARG A 311 -6.23 11.49 14.75
CA ARG A 311 -5.67 11.35 13.40
C ARG A 311 -4.56 12.37 13.11
N SER A 312 -4.68 13.58 13.65
CA SER A 312 -3.65 14.61 13.54
C SER A 312 -2.40 14.23 14.34
N LEU A 313 -2.57 13.62 15.52
CA LEU A 313 -1.49 13.08 16.34
C LEU A 313 -0.72 12.00 15.57
N ARG A 314 -1.42 10.99 15.03
CA ARG A 314 -0.80 9.95 14.18
C ARG A 314 -0.02 10.53 13.01
N LYS A 315 -0.58 11.56 12.36
CA LYS A 315 0.08 12.23 11.22
C LYS A 315 1.38 12.93 11.63
N MET A 316 1.43 13.51 12.83
CA MET A 316 2.62 14.14 13.40
C MET A 316 3.68 13.11 13.83
N LEU A 317 3.26 11.97 14.39
CA LEU A 317 4.17 10.92 14.88
C LEU A 317 4.76 10.08 13.75
N ARG A 318 4.02 9.85 12.65
CA ARG A 318 4.44 8.95 11.57
C ARG A 318 5.82 9.27 10.96
N PRO A 319 6.19 10.52 10.64
CA PRO A 319 7.52 10.83 10.12
C PRO A 319 8.64 10.46 11.10
N LEU A 320 8.39 10.60 12.40
CA LEU A 320 9.33 10.23 13.45
C LEU A 320 9.49 8.71 13.48
N ALA A 321 8.37 7.98 13.49
CA ALA A 321 8.38 6.52 13.51
C ALA A 321 9.09 5.92 12.29
N VAL A 322 8.87 6.50 11.10
CA VAL A 322 9.59 6.08 9.88
C VAL A 322 11.10 6.21 10.06
N ARG A 323 11.59 7.30 10.67
CA ARG A 323 13.03 7.48 10.89
C ARG A 323 13.60 6.52 11.92
N VAL A 324 12.88 6.28 13.02
CA VAL A 324 13.31 5.32 14.05
C VAL A 324 13.46 3.93 13.46
N VAL A 325 12.48 3.49 12.66
CA VAL A 325 12.56 2.22 11.93
C VAL A 325 13.70 2.20 10.92
N GLN A 326 13.98 3.31 10.22
CA GLN A 326 15.09 3.41 9.27
C GLN A 326 16.47 3.34 9.93
N GLU A 327 16.65 3.97 11.09
CA GLU A 327 17.93 3.98 11.79
C GLU A 327 18.18 2.68 12.56
N GLY A 328 17.18 1.79 12.63
CA GLY A 328 17.29 0.52 13.36
C GLY A 328 17.55 0.72 14.84
N LEU A 329 17.16 1.89 15.38
CA LEU A 329 17.24 2.14 16.81
C LEU A 329 16.21 1.24 17.47
N PRO A 330 16.61 0.34 18.39
CA PRO A 330 15.64 -0.42 19.16
C PRO A 330 14.79 0.60 19.92
N GLY A 331 13.46 0.53 19.74
CA GLY A 331 12.54 1.10 20.72
C GLY A 331 12.87 0.43 22.05
N ALA A 332 13.19 1.23 23.06
CA ALA A 332 13.66 0.75 24.36
C ALA A 332 12.57 -0.02 25.11
#